data_AF-A0A4Q3SJW1-F1
#
_entry.id   AF-A0A4Q3SJW1-F1
#
_cell.length_a   1.000
_cell.length_b   1.000
_cell.length_c   1.000
_cell.angle_alpha   90.00
_cell.angle_beta   90.00
_cell.angle_gamma   90.00
#
_symmetry.space_group_name_H-M   'P 1'
#
loop_
_entity.id
_entity.type
_entity.pdbx_description
1 polymer ?
#
loop_
_entity_poly.entity_id
_entity_poly.type
_entity_poly.pdbx_seq_one_letter_code
_entity_poly.pdbx_strand_id
1 'polypeptide(L)'
;ARPSKFNEIDFAIAFARIECHFFANGGFFTEDGWILNNIDKIRGIPGWIVQGRFDVVTPMDSAWSLKKAWPEVSFDIVWDAGHASTEPGIVDGLVRATDQALRL
;
A
#
# COMPACT_ATOMS: atom_id res chain seq x y z
N ALA A 1 3.59 -9.12 15.71
CA ALA A 1 4.55 -10.23 15.62
C ALA A 1 4.52 -10.80 14.20
N ARG A 2 5.66 -11.20 13.62
CA ARG A 2 5.68 -11.87 12.30
C ARG A 2 4.78 -13.11 12.36
N PRO A 3 3.80 -13.28 11.47
CA PRO A 3 2.93 -14.46 11.51
C PRO A 3 3.76 -15.73 11.37
N SER A 4 3.45 -16.76 12.17
CA SER A 4 4.22 -18.02 12.22
C SER A 4 4.41 -18.67 10.85
N LYS A 5 3.42 -18.52 9.97
CA LYS A 5 3.43 -19.01 8.58
C LYS A 5 4.63 -18.53 7.76
N PHE A 6 5.16 -17.33 8.03
CA PHE A 6 6.34 -16.80 7.34
C PHE A 6 7.63 -17.57 7.66
N ASN A 7 7.63 -18.42 8.68
CA ASN A 7 8.76 -19.27 9.04
C ASN A 7 8.67 -20.68 8.45
N GLU A 8 7.58 -21.03 7.77
CA GLU A 8 7.44 -22.31 7.08
C GLU A 8 8.26 -22.29 5.78
N ILE A 9 9.15 -23.28 5.60
CA ILE A 9 10.12 -23.30 4.49
C ILE A 9 9.42 -23.21 3.13
N ASP A 10 8.38 -24.01 2.91
CA ASP A 10 7.66 -24.03 1.64
C ASP A 10 6.98 -22.70 1.35
N PHE A 11 6.40 -22.06 2.39
CA PHE A 11 5.81 -20.73 2.27
C PHE A 11 6.87 -19.68 1.94
N ALA A 12 7.99 -19.67 2.66
CA ALA A 12 9.05 -18.70 2.46
C ALA A 12 9.66 -18.79 1.05
N ILE A 13 9.88 -20.01 0.54
CA ILE A 13 10.36 -20.22 -0.83
C ILE A 13 9.34 -19.75 -1.86
N ALA A 14 8.06 -20.10 -1.69
CA ALA A 14 7.01 -19.67 -2.62
C ALA A 14 6.86 -18.15 -2.63
N PHE A 15 6.81 -17.53 -1.45
CA PHE A 15 6.70 -16.09 -1.26
C PHE A 15 7.85 -15.35 -1.94
N ALA A 16 9.10 -15.72 -1.62
CA ALA A 16 10.29 -15.09 -2.19
C ALA A 16 10.35 -15.23 -3.72
N ARG A 17 10.02 -16.42 -4.26
CA ARG A 17 10.04 -16.64 -5.72
C ARG A 17 9.03 -15.77 -6.45
N ILE A 18 7.83 -15.61 -5.89
CA ILE A 18 6.77 -14.80 -6.50
C ILE A 18 7.15 -13.32 -6.44
N GLU A 19 7.58 -12.81 -5.27
CA GLU A 19 8.02 -11.42 -5.13
C GLU A 19 9.17 -11.09 -6.08
N CYS A 20 10.25 -11.88 -6.05
CA CYS A 20 11.40 -11.67 -6.93
C CYS A 20 11.02 -11.75 -8.41
N HIS A 21 10.07 -12.62 -8.78
CA HIS A 21 9.61 -12.72 -10.16
C HIS A 21 8.89 -11.45 -10.61
N PHE A 22 7.99 -10.88 -9.80
CA PHE A 22 7.34 -9.61 -10.14
C PHE A 22 8.34 -8.45 -10.18
N PHE A 23 9.26 -8.38 -9.23
CA PHE A 23 10.27 -7.31 -9.20
C PHE A 23 11.22 -7.38 -10.41
N ALA A 24 11.72 -8.57 -10.75
CA ALA A 24 12.63 -8.76 -11.88
C ALA A 24 11.97 -8.45 -13.25
N ASN A 25 10.64 -8.43 -13.32
CA ASN A 25 9.89 -8.14 -14.54
C ASN A 25 9.18 -6.77 -14.50
N GLY A 26 9.54 -5.87 -13.58
CA GLY A 26 8.94 -4.53 -13.50
C GLY A 26 7.42 -4.56 -13.27
N GLY A 27 6.93 -5.56 -12.54
CA GLY A 27 5.49 -5.77 -12.33
C GLY A 27 4.70 -6.12 -13.59
N PHE A 28 5.37 -6.45 -14.71
CA PHE A 28 4.77 -6.68 -16.03
C PHE A 28 4.04 -5.46 -16.61
N PHE A 29 4.35 -4.27 -16.12
CA PHE A 29 3.86 -3.03 -16.71
C PHE A 29 4.65 -2.70 -17.98
N THR A 30 4.04 -1.93 -18.87
CA THR A 30 4.69 -1.50 -20.11
C THR A 30 5.76 -0.43 -19.87
N GLU A 31 5.71 0.26 -18.73
CA GLU A 31 6.61 1.35 -18.36
C GLU A 31 6.63 1.58 -16.83
N ASP A 32 7.69 2.22 -16.34
CA ASP A 32 7.75 2.70 -14.96
C ASP A 32 6.72 3.82 -14.74
N GLY A 33 6.14 3.86 -13.53
CA GLY A 33 5.11 4.86 -13.21
C GLY A 33 3.75 4.62 -13.87
N TRP A 34 3.55 3.48 -14.54
CA TRP A 34 2.30 3.14 -15.24
C TRP A 34 1.05 3.40 -14.39
N ILE A 35 1.06 3.06 -13.09
CA ILE A 35 -0.07 3.30 -12.18
C ILE A 35 -0.40 4.79 -12.08
N LEU A 36 0.60 5.65 -11.86
CA LEU A 36 0.41 7.10 -11.73
C LEU A 36 -0.04 7.70 -13.07
N ASN A 37 0.51 7.24 -14.19
CA ASN A 37 0.12 7.68 -15.53
C ASN A 37 -1.32 7.29 -15.90
N ASN A 38 -1.91 6.31 -15.21
CA ASN A 38 -3.26 5.81 -15.48
C ASN A 38 -4.26 6.15 -14.37
N ILE A 39 -3.90 7.03 -13.44
CA ILE A 39 -4.70 7.33 -12.24
C ILE A 39 -6.09 7.88 -12.57
N ASP A 40 -6.23 8.64 -13.66
CA ASP A 40 -7.49 9.26 -14.08
C ASP A 40 -8.62 8.24 -14.28
N LYS A 41 -8.28 6.98 -14.58
CA LYS A 41 -9.25 5.88 -14.73
C LYS A 41 -10.02 5.57 -13.44
N ILE A 42 -9.45 5.90 -12.27
CA ILE A 42 -10.06 5.61 -10.97
C ILE A 42 -10.37 6.84 -10.14
N ARG A 43 -10.09 8.06 -10.63
CA ARG A 43 -10.30 9.30 -9.86
C ARG A 43 -11.75 9.55 -9.42
N GLY A 44 -12.71 8.99 -10.16
CA GLY A 44 -14.14 9.03 -9.79
C GLY A 44 -14.54 8.06 -8.67
N ILE A 45 -13.65 7.18 -8.24
CA ILE A 45 -13.89 6.23 -7.14
C ILE A 45 -13.46 6.91 -5.83
N PRO A 46 -14.29 6.92 -4.78
CA PRO A 46 -13.82 7.34 -3.46
C PRO A 46 -12.72 6.41 -2.93
N GLY A 47 -11.66 6.97 -2.37
CA GLY A 47 -10.51 6.20 -1.90
C GLY A 47 -9.82 6.80 -0.69
N TRP A 48 -9.07 5.94 0.02
CA TRP A 48 -8.31 6.29 1.22
C TRP A 48 -6.93 5.64 1.16
N ILE A 49 -5.91 6.42 1.50
CA ILE A 49 -4.53 5.98 1.66
C ILE A 49 -4.16 6.18 3.13
N VAL A 50 -3.72 5.10 3.77
CA VAL A 50 -3.19 5.12 5.14
C VAL A 50 -1.72 4.70 5.06
N GLN A 51 -0.79 5.60 5.41
CA GLN A 51 0.63 5.38 5.24
C GLN A 51 1.40 5.65 6.54
N GLY A 52 2.25 4.72 6.96
CA GLY A 52 3.17 4.94 8.06
C GLY A 52 4.30 5.89 7.68
N ARG A 53 4.64 6.84 8.57
CA ARG A 53 5.70 7.82 8.34
C ARG A 53 7.08 7.18 8.20
N PHE A 54 7.31 6.09 8.91
CA PHE A 54 8.58 5.37 8.96
C PHE A 54 8.55 4.04 8.19
N ASP A 55 7.65 3.90 7.22
CA ASP A 55 7.66 2.77 6.30
C ASP A 55 8.93 2.78 5.45
N VAL A 56 9.79 1.78 5.65
CA VAL A 56 11.05 1.57 4.91
C VAL A 56 10.93 0.51 3.82
N VAL A 57 9.78 -0.16 3.70
CA VAL A 57 9.51 -1.20 2.69
C VAL A 57 8.89 -0.56 1.46
N THR A 58 7.87 0.28 1.66
CA THR A 58 7.24 1.11 0.63
C THR A 58 7.29 2.58 1.07
N PRO A 59 8.40 3.29 0.78
CA PRO A 59 8.62 4.63 1.30
C PRO A 59 7.50 5.61 0.97
N MET A 60 7.26 6.55 1.90
CA MET A 60 6.21 7.58 1.84
C MET A 60 6.13 8.33 0.50
N ASP A 61 7.25 8.48 -0.22
CA ASP A 61 7.28 9.15 -1.52
C ASP A 61 6.30 8.54 -2.53
N SER A 62 6.09 7.21 -2.47
CA SER A 62 5.12 6.52 -3.33
C SER A 62 3.68 6.94 -3.02
N ALA A 63 3.31 6.94 -1.74
CA ALA A 63 1.98 7.36 -1.28
C ALA A 63 1.72 8.85 -1.53
N TRP A 64 2.75 9.69 -1.33
CA TRP A 64 2.67 11.12 -1.62
C TRP A 64 2.52 11.41 -3.12
N SER A 65 3.26 10.68 -3.97
CA SER A 65 3.12 10.77 -5.42
C SER A 65 1.73 10.36 -5.89
N LEU A 66 1.16 9.31 -5.30
CA LEU A 66 -0.23 8.91 -5.56
C LEU A 66 -1.23 9.98 -5.13
N LYS A 67 -1.10 10.57 -3.93
CA LYS A 67 -1.97 11.68 -3.48
C LYS A 67 -1.88 12.91 -4.38
N LYS A 68 -0.69 13.26 -4.87
CA LYS A 68 -0.53 14.38 -5.83
C LYS A 68 -1.24 14.09 -7.16
N ALA A 69 -1.18 12.84 -7.63
CA ALA A 69 -1.81 12.41 -8.88
C ALA A 69 -3.33 12.16 -8.74
N TRP A 70 -3.80 11.83 -7.52
CA TRP A 70 -5.20 11.61 -7.16
C TRP A 70 -5.66 12.59 -6.06
N PRO A 71 -5.87 13.88 -6.35
CA PRO A 71 -6.17 14.88 -5.32
C PRO A 71 -7.41 14.59 -4.49
N GLU A 72 -8.38 13.87 -5.04
CA GLU A 72 -9.65 13.49 -4.42
C GLU A 72 -9.48 12.42 -3.34
N VAL A 73 -8.42 11.61 -3.39
CA VAL A 73 -8.21 10.51 -2.42
C VAL A 73 -7.97 11.07 -1.02
N SER A 74 -8.58 10.46 0.00
CA SER A 74 -8.24 10.80 1.39
C SER A 74 -6.85 10.27 1.72
N PHE A 75 -6.04 11.04 2.44
CA PHE A 75 -4.66 10.67 2.75
C PHE A 75 -4.36 10.89 4.24
N ASP A 76 -4.07 9.80 4.94
CA ASP A 76 -3.79 9.75 6.35
C ASP A 76 -2.35 9.26 6.59
N ILE A 77 -1.58 10.04 7.33
CA ILE A 77 -0.20 9.74 7.67
C ILE A 77 -0.16 9.35 9.14
N VAL A 78 0.25 8.12 9.41
CA VAL A 78 0.45 7.62 10.77
C VAL A 78 1.88 7.90 11.20
N TRP A 79 2.05 8.92 12.04
CA TRP A 79 3.35 9.48 12.40
C TRP A 79 4.28 8.53 13.13
N ASP A 80 3.73 7.58 13.89
CA ASP A 80 4.45 6.62 14.74
C ASP A 80 4.33 5.18 14.23
N ALA A 81 4.19 5.00 12.91
CA ALA A 81 4.09 3.67 12.30
C ALA A 81 5.04 3.47 11.11
N GLY A 82 5.36 2.19 10.88
CA GLY A 82 6.08 1.65 9.73
C GLY A 82 5.14 1.07 8.67
N HIS A 83 5.51 -0.11 8.16
CA HIS A 83 4.86 -0.76 7.02
C HIS A 83 3.65 -1.62 7.39
N ALA A 84 3.67 -2.24 8.58
CA ALA A 84 2.78 -3.36 8.83
C ALA A 84 1.34 -2.88 9.04
N SER A 85 0.38 -3.47 8.33
CA SER A 85 -1.04 -3.17 8.48
C SER A 85 -1.59 -3.44 9.89
N THR A 86 -0.85 -4.20 10.70
CA THR A 86 -1.19 -4.53 12.09
C THR A 86 -0.69 -3.50 13.11
N GLU A 87 0.02 -2.45 12.69
CA GLU A 87 0.45 -1.40 13.61
C GLU A 87 -0.76 -0.60 14.12
N PRO A 88 -0.84 -0.25 15.42
CA PRO A 88 -2.06 0.27 16.01
C PRO A 88 -2.67 1.47 15.28
N GLY A 89 -1.84 2.46 14.90
CA GLY A 89 -2.32 3.63 14.15
C GLY A 89 -2.72 3.31 12.71
N ILE A 90 -2.10 2.32 12.06
CA ILE A 90 -2.51 1.87 10.73
C ILE A 90 -3.86 1.16 10.81
N VAL A 91 -4.06 0.29 11.80
CA VAL A 91 -5.35 -0.38 12.04
C VAL A 91 -6.45 0.65 12.27
N ASP A 92 -6.23 1.66 13.12
CA ASP A 92 -7.20 2.74 13.33
C ASP A 92 -7.56 3.45 12.02
N GLY A 93 -6.56 3.86 11.24
CA GLY A 93 -6.77 4.54 9.95
C GLY A 93 -7.57 3.68 8.97
N LEU A 94 -7.25 2.39 8.87
CA LEU A 94 -7.96 1.44 8.01
C LEU A 94 -9.41 1.23 8.45
N VAL A 95 -9.67 1.05 9.76
CA VAL A 95 -11.02 0.89 10.29
C VAL A 95 -11.86 2.15 10.03
N ARG A 96 -11.32 3.34 10.31
CA ARG A 96 -12.00 4.61 10.00
C ARG A 96 -12.29 4.76 8.51
N ALA A 97 -11.36 4.39 7.64
CA ALA A 97 -11.57 4.41 6.20
C ALA A 97 -12.72 3.48 5.79
N THR A 98 -12.79 2.26 6.34
CA THR A 98 -13.90 1.34 6.06
C THR A 98 -15.24 1.84 6.59
N ASP A 99 -15.28 2.44 7.79
CA ASP A 99 -16.50 3.04 8.34
C ASP A 99 -17.00 4.22 7.51
N GLN A 100 -16.09 5.01 6.95
CA GLN A 100 -16.42 6.11 6.04
C GLN A 100 -16.93 5.59 4.70
N ALA A 101 -16.32 4.54 4.15
CA ALA A 101 -16.77 3.91 2.91
C ALA A 101 -18.20 3.36 3.01
N LEU A 102 -18.60 2.82 4.16
CA LEU A 102 -19.96 2.35 4.42
C LEU A 102 -21.04 3.46 4.43
N ARG A 103 -20.64 4.73 4.52
CA ARG A 103 -21.53 5.89 4.60
C ARG A 103 -21.69 6.64 3.29
N LEU A 104 -21.01 6.19 2.23
CA LEU A 104 -21.18 6.69 0.86
C LEU A 104 -22.47 6.16 0.24
#